data_AF-A0AB38KIX0-F1
#
_entry.id   AF-A0AB38KIX0-F1
#
_cell.length_a   1.000
_cell.length_b   1.000
_cell.length_c   1.000
_cell.angle_alpha   90.00
_cell.angle_beta   90.00
_cell.angle_gamma   90.00
#
_symmetry.space_group_name_H-M   'P 1'
#
loop_
_entity.id
_entity.type
_entity.pdbx_description
1 polymer ?
#
loop_
_entity_poly.entity_id
_entity_poly.type
_entity_poly.pdbx_seq_one_letter_code
_entity_poly.pdbx_strand_id
1 'polypeptide(L)'
;MIEKYFFIAILMFVIGLVGILKRQNLIMLFISSEILLNSANLVLVVASKMHNDLNGQVFALFIMGVAACEVAVGVALCVLWYRRKGTLELKSLKEVEA
;
A
#
# COMPACT_ATOMS: atom_id res chain seq x y z
N MET A 1 12.74 -22.79 -6.97
CA MET A 1 12.06 -22.48 -5.68
C MET A 1 11.76 -21.00 -5.55
N ILE A 2 12.70 -20.11 -5.90
CA ILE A 2 12.56 -18.65 -5.83
C ILE A 2 11.48 -18.09 -6.77
N GLU A 3 11.32 -18.68 -7.96
CA GLU A 3 10.31 -18.24 -8.95
C GLU A 3 8.87 -18.23 -8.42
N LYS A 4 8.54 -19.11 -7.48
CA LYS A 4 7.20 -19.18 -6.87
C LYS A 4 6.85 -17.90 -6.11
N TYR A 5 7.84 -17.19 -5.57
CA TYR A 5 7.61 -15.95 -4.83
C TYR A 5 7.26 -14.78 -5.75
N PHE A 6 7.72 -14.77 -7.02
CA PHE A 6 7.25 -13.78 -7.99
C PHE A 6 5.76 -13.97 -8.31
N PHE A 7 5.31 -15.22 -8.42
CA PHE A 7 3.89 -15.50 -8.63
C PHE A 7 3.04 -15.00 -7.45
N ILE A 8 3.50 -15.22 -6.22
CA ILE A 8 2.85 -14.68 -5.01
C ILE A 8 2.85 -13.16 -5.02
N ALA A 9 3.97 -12.53 -5.37
CA ALA A 9 4.07 -11.08 -5.45
C ALA A 9 3.08 -10.50 -6.48
N ILE A 10 3.01 -11.09 -7.68
CA ILE A 10 2.04 -10.70 -8.71
C ILE A 10 0.61 -10.85 -8.21
N LEU A 11 0.28 -11.98 -7.56
CA LEU A 11 -1.06 -12.19 -7.00
C LEU A 11 -1.40 -11.13 -5.95
N MET A 12 -0.49 -10.86 -5.01
CA MET A 12 -0.65 -9.80 -4.01
C MET A 12 -0.80 -8.43 -4.65
N PHE A 13 -0.03 -8.14 -5.70
CA PHE A 13 -0.10 -6.87 -6.44
C PHE A 13 -1.49 -6.69 -7.06
N VAL A 14 -1.99 -7.71 -7.75
CA VAL A 14 -3.32 -7.68 -8.36
C VAL A 14 -4.41 -7.50 -7.30
N ILE A 15 -4.31 -8.18 -6.16
CA ILE A 15 -5.26 -8.03 -5.05
C ILE A 15 -5.27 -6.58 -4.53
N GLY A 16 -4.09 -6.01 -4.29
CA GLY A 16 -3.97 -4.63 -3.85
C GLY A 16 -4.49 -3.63 -4.89
N LEU A 17 -4.19 -3.86 -6.18
CA LEU A 17 -4.67 -3.02 -7.28
C LEU A 17 -6.20 -3.05 -7.41
N VAL A 18 -6.80 -4.24 -7.36
CA VAL A 18 -8.26 -4.39 -7.36
C VAL A 18 -8.86 -3.71 -6.12
N GLY A 19 -8.20 -3.81 -4.97
CA GLY A 19 -8.55 -3.09 -3.75
C GLY A 19 -8.65 -1.58 -3.98
N ILE A 20 -7.60 -0.97 -4.54
CA ILE A 20 -7.59 0.47 -4.85
C ILE A 20 -8.74 0.86 -5.79
N LEU A 21 -8.99 0.07 -6.83
CA LEU A 21 -10.01 0.41 -7.84
C LEU A 21 -11.45 0.24 -7.35
N LYS A 22 -11.69 -0.65 -6.37
CA LYS A 22 -13.05 -1.03 -5.96
C LYS A 22 -13.48 -0.42 -4.62
N ARG A 23 -12.55 -0.06 -3.74
CA ARG A 23 -12.90 0.40 -2.39
C ARG A 23 -13.34 1.86 -2.42
N GLN A 24 -14.50 2.13 -1.84
CA GLN A 24 -15.05 3.49 -1.70
C GLN A 24 -14.83 4.08 -0.29
N ASN A 25 -14.21 3.33 0.62
CA ASN A 25 -13.88 3.79 1.97
C ASN A 25 -12.39 4.13 2.03
N LEU A 26 -12.06 5.30 2.58
CA LEU A 26 -10.69 5.81 2.71
C LEU A 26 -9.74 4.86 3.43
N ILE A 27 -10.18 4.25 4.55
CA ILE A 27 -9.32 3.32 5.31
C ILE A 27 -8.99 2.09 4.44
N MET A 28 -10.00 1.58 3.72
CA MET A 28 -9.80 0.42 2.85
C MET A 28 -8.87 0.72 1.66
N LEU A 29 -8.80 1.98 1.22
CA LEU A 29 -7.82 2.40 0.21
C LEU A 29 -6.41 2.38 0.77
N PHE A 30 -6.18 2.90 1.99
CA PHE A 30 -4.87 2.81 2.64
C PHE A 30 -4.42 1.36 2.80
N ILE A 31 -5.30 0.47 3.29
CA ILE A 31 -4.97 -0.96 3.40
C ILE A 31 -4.64 -1.58 2.03
N SER A 32 -5.31 -1.15 0.96
CA SER A 32 -5.01 -1.64 -0.40
C SER A 32 -3.66 -1.11 -0.92
N SER A 33 -3.29 0.12 -0.57
CA SER A 33 -1.97 0.71 -0.84
C SER A 33 -0.86 -0.08 -0.13
N GLU A 34 -1.05 -0.42 1.14
CA GLU A 34 -0.09 -1.22 1.91
C GLU A 34 0.14 -2.61 1.30
N ILE A 35 -0.91 -3.25 0.79
CA ILE A 35 -0.79 -4.56 0.11
C ILE A 35 0.05 -4.45 -1.17
N LEU A 36 -0.11 -3.36 -1.95
CA LEU A 36 0.69 -3.09 -3.13
C LEU A 36 2.17 -2.85 -2.78
N LEU A 37 2.44 -2.01 -1.79
CA LEU A 37 3.80 -1.74 -1.31
C LEU A 37 4.47 -3.01 -0.79
N ASN A 38 3.74 -3.86 -0.07
CA ASN A 38 4.27 -5.13 0.43
C ASN A 38 4.57 -6.13 -0.70
N SER A 39 3.77 -6.13 -1.77
CA SER A 39 4.08 -6.90 -2.97
C SER A 39 5.38 -6.43 -3.63
N ALA A 40 5.57 -5.11 -3.77
CA ALA A 40 6.82 -4.54 -4.30
C ALA A 40 8.03 -4.92 -3.42
N ASN A 41 7.89 -4.86 -2.10
CA ASN A 41 8.92 -5.32 -1.15
C ASN A 41 9.28 -6.80 -1.35
N LEU A 42 8.29 -7.66 -1.57
CA LEU A 42 8.54 -9.06 -1.83
C LEU A 42 9.37 -9.26 -3.11
N VAL A 43 9.05 -8.54 -4.19
CA VAL A 43 9.84 -8.59 -5.45
C VAL A 43 11.29 -8.18 -5.20
N LEU A 44 11.52 -7.11 -4.43
CA LEU A 44 12.87 -6.62 -4.11
C LEU A 44 13.69 -7.62 -3.31
N VAL A 45 13.10 -8.21 -2.28
CA VAL A 45 13.75 -9.24 -1.44
C VAL A 45 14.08 -10.48 -2.26
N VAL A 46 13.16 -10.91 -3.13
CA VAL A 46 13.34 -12.06 -4.02
C VAL A 46 14.45 -11.79 -5.04
N ALA A 47 14.49 -10.60 -5.65
CA ALA A 47 15.54 -10.18 -6.58
C ALA A 47 16.92 -10.14 -5.92
N SER A 48 17.01 -9.55 -4.71
CA SER A 48 18.23 -9.56 -3.90
C SER A 48 18.74 -10.97 -3.62
N LYS A 49 17.81 -11.91 -3.31
CA LYS A 49 18.16 -13.32 -3.11
C LYS A 49 18.67 -14.00 -4.40
N MET A 50 18.15 -13.63 -5.57
CA MET A 50 18.62 -14.17 -6.86
C MET A 50 20.02 -13.67 -7.23
N HIS A 51 20.31 -12.39 -6.96
CA HIS A 51 21.61 -11.79 -7.25
C HIS A 51 22.65 -12.02 -6.15
N ASN A 52 22.29 -12.71 -5.07
CA ASN A 52 23.13 -12.90 -3.87
C ASN A 52 23.69 -11.59 -3.32
N ASP A 53 22.90 -10.51 -3.38
CA ASP A 53 23.22 -9.23 -2.79
C ASP A 53 22.24 -8.89 -1.66
N LEU A 54 22.48 -7.79 -0.94
CA LEU A 54 21.60 -7.30 0.13
C LEU A 54 20.81 -6.04 -0.28
N ASN A 55 21.01 -5.53 -1.50
CA ASN A 55 20.50 -4.22 -1.90
C ASN A 55 18.98 -4.16 -1.87
N GLY A 56 18.31 -5.18 -2.41
CA GLY A 56 16.85 -5.27 -2.39
C GLY A 56 16.25 -5.40 -0.99
N GLN A 57 16.94 -6.09 -0.06
CA GLN A 57 16.50 -6.18 1.34
C GLN A 57 16.64 -4.84 2.06
N VAL A 58 17.75 -4.12 1.85
CA VAL A 58 17.97 -2.78 2.41
C VAL A 58 16.91 -1.81 1.88
N PHE A 59 16.60 -1.84 0.59
CA PHE A 59 15.58 -0.98 0.01
C PHE A 59 14.18 -1.30 0.52
N ALA A 60 13.84 -2.58 0.75
CA ALA A 60 12.57 -2.97 1.35
C ALA A 60 12.41 -2.44 2.79
N LEU A 61 13.49 -2.35 3.57
CA LEU A 61 13.48 -1.69 4.89
C LEU A 61 13.19 -0.20 4.79
N PHE A 62 13.76 0.50 3.82
CA PHE A 62 13.43 1.90 3.56
C PHE A 62 11.95 2.07 3.19
N ILE A 63 11.42 1.23 2.30
CA ILE A 63 10.00 1.26 1.94
C ILE A 63 9.10 1.03 3.16
N MET A 64 9.43 0.08 4.04
CA MET A 64 8.69 -0.13 5.29
C MET A 64 8.69 1.13 6.18
N GLY A 65 9.82 1.84 6.26
CA GLY A 65 9.90 3.12 6.96
C GLY A 65 9.02 4.21 6.33
N VAL A 66 9.04 4.33 5.00
CA VAL A 66 8.20 5.29 4.27
C VAL A 66 6.71 4.95 4.41
N ALA A 67 6.34 3.67 4.32
CA ALA A 67 4.97 3.20 4.52
C ALA A 67 4.45 3.54 5.93
N ALA A 68 5.28 3.37 6.96
CA ALA A 68 4.92 3.79 8.32
C ALA A 68 4.61 5.30 8.41
N CYS A 69 5.41 6.14 7.74
CA CYS A 69 5.14 7.58 7.64
C CYS A 69 3.85 7.88 6.86
N GLU A 70 3.61 7.21 5.74
CA GLU A 70 2.39 7.35 4.93
C GLU A 70 1.14 7.04 5.76
N VAL A 71 1.11 5.90 6.46
CA VAL A 71 -0.03 5.48 7.28
C VAL A 71 -0.26 6.46 8.45
N ALA A 72 0.79 6.96 9.09
CA ALA A 72 0.65 7.95 10.16
C ALA A 72 -0.05 9.24 9.66
N VAL A 73 0.39 9.76 8.51
CA VAL A 73 -0.24 10.94 7.88
C VAL A 73 -1.64 10.62 7.38
N GLY A 74 -1.83 9.48 6.73
CA GLY A 74 -3.10 9.04 6.16
C GLY A 74 -4.19 8.86 7.20
N VAL A 75 -3.86 8.25 8.34
CA VAL A 75 -4.79 8.10 9.48
C VAL A 75 -5.11 9.45 10.11
N ALA A 76 -4.11 10.33 10.30
CA ALA A 76 -4.36 11.67 10.82
C ALA A 76 -5.34 12.47 9.93
N LEU A 77 -5.18 12.38 8.61
CA LEU A 77 -6.11 12.97 7.64
C LEU A 77 -7.50 12.34 7.70
N CYS A 78 -7.59 11.00 7.81
CA CYS A 78 -8.87 10.31 7.99
C CYS A 78 -9.61 10.81 9.23
N VAL A 79 -8.92 10.92 10.37
CA VAL A 79 -9.52 11.40 11.63
C VAL A 79 -10.01 12.84 11.49
N LEU A 80 -9.20 13.72 10.90
CA LEU A 80 -9.59 15.12 10.66
C LEU A 80 -10.81 15.20 9.74
N TRP A 81 -10.84 14.40 8.68
CA TRP A 81 -11.95 14.36 7.74
C TRP A 81 -13.24 13.86 8.38
N TYR A 82 -13.16 12.76 9.13
CA TYR A 82 -14.29 12.20 9.85
C TYR A 82 -14.89 13.19 10.85
N ARG A 83 -14.05 13.97 11.56
CA ARG A 83 -14.51 15.03 12.46
C ARG A 83 -15.30 16.14 11.75
N ARG A 84 -15.01 16.41 10.47
CA ARG A 84 -15.66 17.48 9.68
C ARG A 84 -16.91 17.01 8.93
N LYS A 85 -16.89 15.79 8.40
CA LYS A 85 -17.93 15.28 7.48
C LYS A 85 -18.75 14.12 8.04
N GLY A 86 -18.33 13.50 9.16
CA GLY A 86 -19.00 12.35 9.77
C GLY A 86 -18.93 11.06 8.94
N THR A 87 -18.17 11.04 7.85
CA THR A 87 -18.02 9.90 6.95
C THR A 87 -16.58 9.78 6.43
N LEU A 88 -16.18 8.57 6.03
CA LEU A 88 -14.90 8.25 5.37
C LEU A 88 -15.12 7.74 3.95
N GLU A 89 -16.30 7.96 3.38
CA GLU A 89 -16.59 7.60 1.99
C GLU A 89 -15.93 8.56 1.02
N LEU A 90 -15.31 8.00 -0.02
CA LEU A 90 -14.60 8.74 -1.07
C LEU A 90 -15.51 9.74 -1.80
N LYS A 91 -16.81 9.44 -1.89
CA LYS A 91 -17.79 10.33 -2.52
C LYS A 91 -17.83 11.70 -1.86
N SER A 92 -17.64 11.76 -0.54
CA SER A 92 -17.63 13.02 0.22
C SER A 92 -16.48 13.95 -0.16
N LEU A 93 -15.41 13.43 -0.77
CA LEU A 93 -14.28 14.24 -1.23
C LEU A 93 -14.61 15.03 -2.50
N LYS A 94 -15.43 14.48 -3.40
CA LYS A 94 -15.80 15.14 -4.67
C LYS A 94 -16.66 16.39 -4.47
N GLU A 95 -17.38 16.46 -3.34
CA GLU A 95 -18.18 17.63 -2.97
C GLU A 95 -17.34 18.86 -2.58
N VAL A 96 -16.03 18.71 -2.38
CA VAL A 96 -15.15 19.84 -2.05
C VAL A 96 -14.60 20.54 -3.31
N GLU A 97 -14.72 19.93 -4.48
CA GLU A 97 -14.26 20.48 -5.76
C GLU A 97 -15.36 21.23 -6.54
N ALA A 98 -16.60 21.24 -6.04
CA ALA A 98 -17.77 21.93 -6.63
C ALA A 98 -18.20 23.11 -5.76
#